data_AF-A0A4P5VG77-F1
#
_entry.id   AF-A0A4P5VG77-F1
#
_cell.length_a   1.000
_cell.length_b   1.000
_cell.length_c   1.000
_cell.angle_alpha   90.00
_cell.angle_beta   90.00
_cell.angle_gamma   90.00
#
_symmetry.space_group_name_H-M   'P 1'
#
loop_
_entity.id
_entity.type
_entity.pdbx_description
1 polymer ?
#
loop_
_entity_poly.entity_id
_entity_poly.type
_entity_poly.pdbx_seq_one_letter_code
_entity_poly.pdbx_strand_id
1 'polypeptide(L)'
;MQTPGLTPDHDHYEISNYLVADLSRVLTKVAANEGWYRQRWLGVPIWQLPDDLMLLQRIVTAIRPALIVETGTKFGGSALFFASLLELPDLPDRRVIPVDIC
;
A
#
# COMPACT_ATOMS: atom_id res chain seq x y z
N MET A 1 -3.10 15.80 43.64
CA MET A 1 -4.21 15.55 42.69
C MET A 1 -3.77 14.40 41.80
N GLN A 2 -4.18 13.17 42.12
CA GLN A 2 -3.83 11.96 41.37
C GLN A 2 -4.60 11.96 40.04
N THR A 3 -3.91 11.72 38.93
CA THR A 3 -4.51 11.46 37.63
C THR A 3 -5.31 10.15 37.69
N PRO A 4 -6.56 10.09 37.21
CA PRO A 4 -7.28 8.82 37.12
C PRO A 4 -6.54 7.88 36.18
N GLY A 5 -6.22 6.68 36.65
CA GLY A 5 -5.65 5.63 35.81
C GLY A 5 -6.66 5.24 34.73
N LEU A 6 -6.26 5.36 33.47
CA LEU A 6 -6.96 4.78 32.33
C LEU A 6 -6.87 3.25 32.46
N THR A 7 -7.91 2.60 32.98
CA THR A 7 -8.09 1.17 32.80
C THR A 7 -8.42 0.95 31.31
N PRO A 8 -7.63 0.16 30.56
CA PRO A 8 -7.94 -0.09 29.16
C PRO A 8 -9.28 -0.82 29.06
N ASP A 9 -10.19 -0.26 28.26
CA ASP A 9 -11.56 -0.75 28.08
C ASP A 9 -11.56 -2.21 27.59
N HIS A 10 -12.42 -3.05 28.15
CA HIS A 10 -12.54 -4.47 27.80
C HIS A 10 -12.94 -4.64 26.31
N ASP A 11 -13.70 -3.67 25.79
CA ASP A 11 -14.13 -3.61 24.40
C ASP A 11 -12.96 -3.39 23.43
N HIS A 12 -11.93 -2.63 23.82
CA HIS A 12 -10.74 -2.42 22.99
C HIS A 12 -9.93 -3.72 22.82
N TYR A 13 -9.85 -4.54 23.87
CA TYR A 13 -9.16 -5.83 23.81
C TYR A 13 -9.91 -6.84 22.95
N GLU A 14 -11.24 -6.87 23.04
CA GLU A 14 -12.07 -7.77 22.23
C GLU A 14 -12.00 -7.43 20.73
N ILE A 15 -12.08 -6.14 20.39
CA ILE A 15 -11.90 -5.65 19.01
C ILE A 15 -10.49 -5.99 18.50
N SER A 16 -9.45 -5.80 19.32
CA SER A 16 -8.07 -6.13 18.96
C SER A 16 -7.89 -7.62 18.67
N ASN A 17 -8.42 -8.48 19.53
CA ASN A 17 -8.34 -9.94 19.34
C ASN A 17 -9.09 -10.39 18.10
N TYR A 18 -10.28 -9.83 17.84
CA TYR A 18 -11.03 -10.07 16.62
C TYR A 18 -10.23 -9.66 15.38
N LEU A 19 -9.66 -8.45 15.38
CA LEU A 19 -8.91 -7.92 14.25
C LEU A 19 -7.68 -8.78 13.94
N VAL A 20 -6.93 -9.21 14.97
CA VAL A 20 -5.77 -10.09 14.80
C VAL A 20 -6.18 -11.45 14.22
N ALA A 21 -7.27 -12.04 14.71
CA ALA A 21 -7.80 -13.29 14.19
C ALA A 21 -8.24 -13.15 12.72
N ASP A 22 -8.89 -12.05 12.38
CA ASP A 22 -9.35 -11.78 11.02
C ASP A 22 -8.20 -11.51 10.05
N LEU A 23 -7.21 -10.69 10.45
CA LEU A 23 -5.99 -10.46 9.67
C LEU A 23 -5.23 -11.77 9.43
N SER A 24 -5.05 -12.59 10.47
CA SER A 24 -4.40 -13.89 10.35
C SER A 24 -5.11 -14.78 9.33
N ARG A 25 -6.45 -14.82 9.38
CA ARG A 25 -7.28 -15.57 8.43
C ARG A 25 -7.13 -15.06 7.00
N VAL A 26 -7.17 -13.75 6.78
CA VAL A 26 -7.06 -13.14 5.44
C VAL A 26 -5.66 -13.33 4.88
N LEU A 27 -4.62 -12.98 5.63
CA LEU A 27 -3.23 -13.10 5.20
C LEU A 27 -2.85 -14.56 4.93
N THR A 28 -3.32 -15.50 5.74
CA THR A 28 -3.09 -16.94 5.49
C THR A 28 -3.73 -17.38 4.18
N LYS A 29 -4.95 -16.93 3.86
CA LYS A 29 -5.61 -17.23 2.58
C LYS A 29 -4.85 -16.62 1.39
N VAL A 30 -4.42 -15.37 1.51
CA VAL A 30 -3.64 -14.67 0.48
C VAL A 30 -2.26 -15.31 0.28
N ALA A 31 -1.63 -15.79 1.35
CA ALA A 31 -0.39 -16.54 1.27
C ALA A 31 -0.59 -17.90 0.60
N ALA A 32 -1.62 -18.64 1.01
CA ALA A 32 -1.92 -19.98 0.49
C ALA A 32 -2.30 -19.98 -1.00
N ASN A 33 -2.95 -18.92 -1.49
CA ASN A 33 -3.28 -18.79 -2.91
C ASN A 33 -2.23 -18.01 -3.72
N GLU A 34 -1.09 -17.67 -3.10
CA GLU A 34 0.02 -16.96 -3.74
C GLU A 34 -0.38 -15.57 -4.29
N GLY A 35 -1.51 -15.06 -3.84
CA GLY A 35 -2.14 -13.85 -4.36
C GLY A 35 -1.34 -12.60 -4.07
N TRP A 36 -0.44 -12.60 -3.08
CA TRP A 36 0.35 -11.40 -2.76
C TRP A 36 1.50 -11.12 -3.74
N TYR A 37 2.07 -12.13 -4.40
CA TYR A 37 3.22 -11.95 -5.32
C TYR A 37 2.89 -12.16 -6.80
N ARG A 38 1.68 -12.66 -7.11
CA ARG A 38 1.20 -12.90 -8.48
C ARG A 38 0.41 -11.72 -9.07
N GLN A 39 0.34 -10.61 -8.35
CA GLN A 39 -0.45 -9.44 -8.76
C GLN A 39 0.20 -8.73 -9.94
N ARG A 40 -0.64 -8.08 -10.73
CA ARG A 40 -0.22 -7.33 -11.92
C ARG A 40 -0.96 -6.01 -11.98
N TRP A 41 -0.23 -4.93 -12.24
CA TRP A 41 -0.82 -3.65 -12.59
C TRP A 41 -0.76 -3.48 -14.11
N LEU A 42 -1.93 -3.38 -14.75
CA LEU A 42 -2.06 -3.27 -16.21
C LEU A 42 -1.24 -4.34 -16.97
N GLY A 43 -1.19 -5.56 -16.42
CA GLY A 43 -0.45 -6.70 -17.00
C GLY A 43 1.01 -6.84 -16.55
N VAL A 44 1.61 -5.84 -15.90
CA VAL A 44 3.00 -5.88 -15.42
C VAL A 44 3.07 -6.38 -13.97
N PRO A 45 3.93 -7.35 -13.62
CA PRO A 45 4.05 -7.83 -12.24
C PRO A 45 4.34 -6.71 -11.25
N ILE A 46 3.61 -6.71 -10.14
CA ILE A 46 3.79 -5.76 -9.03
C ILE A 46 3.82 -6.53 -7.71
N TRP A 47 4.78 -6.20 -6.86
CA TRP A 47 5.08 -6.96 -5.63
C TRP A 47 4.69 -6.23 -4.35
N GLN A 48 4.37 -4.93 -4.42
CA GLN A 48 3.71 -4.26 -3.30
C GLN A 48 2.38 -4.94 -2.99
N LEU A 49 2.04 -5.00 -1.71
CA LEU A 49 0.75 -5.53 -1.28
C LEU A 49 -0.39 -4.62 -1.78
N PRO A 50 -1.57 -5.18 -2.07
CA PRO A 50 -2.72 -4.39 -2.51
C PRO A 50 -3.07 -3.23 -1.56
N ASP A 51 -2.98 -3.46 -0.24
CA ASP A 51 -3.26 -2.44 0.76
C ASP A 51 -2.23 -1.30 0.73
N ASP A 52 -0.95 -1.61 0.49
CA ASP A 52 0.11 -0.59 0.30
C ASP A 52 -0.17 0.24 -0.95
N LEU A 53 -0.57 -0.40 -2.05
CA LEU A 53 -0.93 0.31 -3.28
C LEU A 53 -2.12 1.25 -3.05
N MET A 54 -3.11 0.86 -2.24
CA MET A 54 -4.24 1.73 -1.90
C MET A 54 -3.83 2.91 -1.02
N LEU A 55 -2.94 2.69 -0.06
CA LEU A 55 -2.37 3.78 0.72
C LEU A 55 -1.55 4.74 -0.16
N LEU A 56 -0.69 4.22 -1.03
CA LEU A 56 0.11 5.00 -1.96
C LEU A 56 -0.77 5.79 -2.94
N GLN A 57 -1.85 5.20 -3.45
CA GLN A 57 -2.81 5.89 -4.29
C GLN A 57 -3.41 7.11 -3.57
N ARG A 58 -3.78 6.96 -2.29
CA ARG A 58 -4.30 8.07 -1.48
C ARG A 58 -3.26 9.16 -1.25
N ILE A 59 -2.01 8.77 -0.98
CA ILE A 59 -0.90 9.72 -0.80
C ILE A 59 -0.64 10.50 -2.09
N VAL A 60 -0.53 9.82 -3.23
CA VAL A 60 -0.26 10.43 -4.53
C VAL A 60 -1.39 11.38 -4.93
N THR A 61 -2.66 10.99 -4.74
CA THR A 61 -3.81 11.85 -5.09
C THR A 61 -3.98 13.03 -4.14
N ALA A 62 -3.62 12.89 -2.86
CA ALA A 62 -3.66 13.99 -1.89
C ALA A 62 -2.53 15.01 -2.12
N ILE A 63 -1.29 14.52 -2.32
CA ILE A 63 -0.10 15.36 -2.44
C ILE A 63 0.08 15.90 -3.86
N ARG A 64 -0.37 15.16 -4.88
CA ARG A 64 -0.15 15.47 -6.30
C ARG A 64 1.32 15.81 -6.59
N PRO A 65 2.27 14.87 -6.37
CA PRO A 65 3.72 15.14 -6.49
C PRO A 65 4.13 15.42 -7.93
N ALA A 66 5.12 16.30 -8.14
CA ALA A 66 5.64 16.64 -9.49
C ALA A 66 6.51 15.52 -10.08
N LEU A 67 7.19 14.83 -9.17
CA LEU A 67 8.13 13.79 -9.47
C LEU A 67 7.98 12.71 -8.39
N ILE A 68 7.91 11.46 -8.82
CA ILE A 68 8.07 10.31 -7.94
C ILE A 68 9.39 9.65 -8.32
N VAL A 69 10.29 9.48 -7.36
CA VAL A 69 11.49 8.67 -7.51
C VAL A 69 11.27 7.35 -6.78
N GLU A 70 11.42 6.25 -7.49
CA GLU A 70 11.27 4.90 -6.94
C GLU A 70 12.62 4.20 -6.96
N THR A 71 13.01 3.55 -5.86
CA THR A 71 14.23 2.75 -5.78
C THR A 71 13.87 1.27 -5.66
N GLY A 72 14.37 0.43 -6.57
CA GLY A 72 14.03 -0.99 -6.64
C GLY A 72 12.76 -1.23 -7.45
N THR A 73 12.91 -1.29 -8.77
CA THR A 73 11.81 -1.35 -9.74
C THR A 73 11.49 -2.78 -10.14
N LYS A 74 12.49 -3.67 -10.12
CA LYS A 74 12.36 -5.08 -10.50
C LYS A 74 11.71 -5.31 -11.87
N PHE A 75 10.38 -5.45 -11.90
CA PHE A 75 9.60 -5.70 -13.12
C PHE A 75 8.95 -4.43 -13.71
N GLY A 76 8.99 -3.30 -13.01
CA GLY A 76 8.40 -2.03 -13.47
C GLY A 76 6.92 -1.83 -13.15
N GLY A 77 6.25 -2.80 -12.51
CA GLY A 77 4.81 -2.70 -12.26
C GLY A 77 4.42 -1.53 -11.35
N SER A 78 5.26 -1.23 -10.36
CA SER A 78 5.11 -0.09 -9.45
C SER A 78 5.34 1.26 -10.10
N ALA A 79 6.38 1.37 -10.93
CA ALA A 79 6.63 2.57 -11.72
C ALA A 79 5.46 2.84 -12.67
N LEU A 80 4.91 1.80 -13.29
CA LEU A 80 3.70 1.89 -14.12
C LEU A 80 2.47 2.28 -13.30
N PHE A 81 2.32 1.75 -12.10
CA PHE A 81 1.27 2.14 -11.17
C PHE A 81 1.33 3.64 -10.87
N PHE A 82 2.47 4.16 -10.45
CA PHE A 82 2.64 5.60 -10.21
C PHE A 82 2.41 6.44 -11.47
N ALA A 83 2.93 6.01 -12.62
CA ALA A 83 2.73 6.72 -13.88
C ALA A 83 1.24 6.81 -14.23
N SER A 84 0.48 5.71 -14.07
CA SER A 84 -0.96 5.69 -14.33
C SER A 84 -1.76 6.60 -13.41
N LEU A 85 -1.29 6.85 -12.18
CA LEU A 85 -1.91 7.80 -11.26
C LEU A 85 -1.55 9.26 -11.60
N LEU A 86 -0.35 9.51 -12.11
CA LEU A 86 0.10 10.86 -12.47
C LEU A 86 -0.40 11.31 -13.84
N GLU A 87 -0.90 10.40 -14.67
CA GLU A 87 -1.52 10.69 -15.97
C GLU A 87 -3.00 11.13 -15.85
N LEU A 88 -3.52 11.32 -14.62
CA LEU A 88 -4.87 11.84 -14.43
C LEU A 88 -4.99 13.26 -15.04
N PRO A 89 -6.15 13.61 -15.67
CA PRO A 89 -6.27 14.80 -16.52
C PRO A 89 -5.92 16.15 -15.87
N ASP A 90 -5.93 16.24 -14.54
CA ASP A 90 -5.63 17.43 -13.76
C ASP A 90 -4.13 17.59 -13.41
N LEU A 91 -3.25 16.73 -13.92
CA LEU A 91 -1.84 16.64 -13.52
C LEU A 91 -0.85 16.76 -14.70
N PRO A 92 -0.67 17.94 -15.31
CA PRO A 92 0.34 18.12 -16.37
C PRO A 92 1.78 18.05 -15.82
N ASP A 93 2.71 17.68 -16.72
CA ASP A 93 4.17 17.71 -16.52
C ASP A 93 4.72 16.89 -15.34
N ARG A 94 4.09 15.75 -15.08
CA ARG A 94 4.52 14.83 -14.03
C ARG A 94 5.45 13.74 -14.56
N ARG A 95 6.28 13.19 -13.67
CA ARG A 95 7.27 12.17 -14.01
C ARG A 95 7.39 11.13 -12.91
N VAL A 96 7.69 9.90 -13.33
CA VAL A 96 8.16 8.83 -12.46
C VAL A 96 9.56 8.44 -12.92
N ILE A 97 10.52 8.42 -11.99
CA ILE A 97 11.90 8.00 -12.23
C ILE A 97 12.17 6.74 -11.40
N PRO A 98 12.02 5.55 -12.00
CA PRO A 98 12.50 4.32 -11.41
C PRO A 98 14.04 4.25 -11.45
N VAL A 99 14.65 3.86 -10.35
CA VAL A 99 16.09 3.64 -10.18
C VAL A 99 16.30 2.24 -9.65
N ASP A 100 17.16 1.47 -10.33
CA ASP A 100 17.51 0.12 -9.89
C ASP A 100 18.97 -0.17 -10.25
N ILE A 101 19.57 -1.12 -9.53
CA ILE A 101 20.96 -1.57 -9.72
C ILE A 101 21.05 -2.94 -10.40
N CYS A 102 19.91 -3.55 -10.68
CA CYS A 102 19.78 -4.90 -11.21
C CYS A 102 20.29 -5.05 -12.64
#